data_AF-A0A7C5JIL3-F1
#
_entry.id   AF-A0A7C5JIL3-F1
#
_cell.length_a   1.000
_cell.length_b   1.000
_cell.length_c   1.000
_cell.angle_alpha   90.00
_cell.angle_beta   90.00
_cell.angle_gamma   90.00
#
_symmetry.space_group_name_H-M   'P 1'
#
loop_
_entity.id
_entity.type
_entity.pdbx_description
1 polymer ?
#
loop_
_entity_poly.entity_id
_entity_poly.type
_entity_poly.pdbx_seq_one_letter_code
_entity_poly.pdbx_strand_id
1 'polypeptide(L)'
;MYQEALEENQKRVESNPDYYRLRQQITEHQFGTLKRQWGFTFTLMKGKENVLSEVNMMMICYNLRRLMSIFDLDDLKRKLKMLVLSFFTKYRFIYAFLSPFLFFIHKIKMQYNLKKTRLDGFILN
;
A
#
# COMPACT_ATOMS: atom_id res chain seq x y z
N MET A 1 6.97 -30.37 -6.24
CA MET A 1 6.65 -28.95 -6.00
C MET A 1 6.13 -28.62 -4.61
N TYR A 2 5.38 -29.49 -3.91
CA TYR A 2 4.86 -29.15 -2.56
C TYR A 2 5.87 -29.39 -1.42
N GLN A 3 6.74 -30.39 -1.56
CA GLN A 3 7.65 -30.81 -0.49
C GLN A 3 8.73 -29.76 -0.17
N GLU A 4 9.30 -29.16 -1.22
CA GLU A 4 10.33 -28.13 -1.10
C GLU A 4 9.81 -26.88 -0.37
N ALA A 5 8.59 -26.43 -0.70
CA ALA A 5 7.93 -25.31 -0.03
C ALA A 5 7.60 -25.60 1.45
N LEU A 6 7.24 -26.85 1.77
CA LEU A 6 7.01 -27.28 3.15
C LEU A 6 8.32 -27.31 3.95
N GLU A 7 9.38 -27.86 3.39
CA GLU A 7 10.70 -27.93 4.01
C GLU A 7 11.30 -26.54 4.28
N GLU A 8 11.17 -25.62 3.32
CA GLU A 8 11.59 -24.24 3.53
C GLU A 8 10.78 -23.54 4.63
N ASN A 9 9.47 -23.78 4.67
CA ASN A 9 8.64 -23.19 5.71
C ASN A 9 9.00 -23.75 7.10
N GLN A 10 9.26 -25.06 7.18
CA GLN A 10 9.70 -25.71 8.39
C GLN A 10 11.02 -25.11 8.88
N LYS A 11 12.02 -24.94 8.00
CA LYS A 11 13.29 -24.27 8.34
C LYS A 11 13.06 -22.83 8.86
N ARG A 12 12.11 -22.08 8.28
CA ARG A 12 11.76 -20.73 8.73
C ARG A 12 11.10 -20.72 10.12
N VAL A 13 10.26 -21.72 10.41
CA VAL A 13 9.61 -21.86 11.72
C VAL A 13 10.62 -22.25 12.80
N GLU A 14 11.49 -23.22 12.51
CA GLU A 14 12.52 -23.71 13.43
C GLU A 14 13.59 -22.65 13.75
N SER A 15 13.94 -21.82 12.76
CA SER A 15 14.93 -20.75 12.95
C SER A 15 14.42 -19.55 13.75
N ASN A 16 13.10 -19.35 13.87
CA ASN A 16 12.53 -18.26 14.68
C ASN A 16 11.20 -18.67 15.36
N PRO A 17 11.24 -19.57 16.35
CA PRO A 17 10.04 -20.14 16.95
C PRO A 17 9.20 -19.11 17.71
N ASP A 18 9.83 -18.16 18.39
CA ASP A 18 9.13 -17.17 19.21
C ASP A 18 8.33 -16.18 18.35
N TYR A 19 8.86 -15.80 17.19
CA TYR A 19 8.11 -15.00 16.21
C TYR A 19 6.84 -15.71 15.74
N TYR A 20 6.92 -17.01 15.42
CA TYR A 20 5.76 -17.77 14.97
C TYR A 20 4.71 -17.95 16.07
N ARG A 21 5.13 -18.18 17.32
CA ARG A 21 4.21 -18.21 18.48
C ARG A 21 3.49 -16.89 18.67
N LEU A 22 4.20 -15.76 18.64
CA LEU A 22 3.60 -14.44 18.76
C LEU A 22 2.61 -14.17 17.62
N ARG A 23 3.00 -14.49 16.38
CA ARG A 23 2.11 -14.35 15.22
C ARG A 23 0.85 -15.18 15.39
N GLN A 24 0.97 -16.42 15.83
CA GLN A 24 -0.17 -17.30 16.07
C GLN A 24 -1.14 -16.67 17.09
N GLN A 25 -0.63 -16.22 18.24
CA GLN A 25 -1.45 -15.56 19.27
C GLN A 25 -2.19 -14.33 18.75
N ILE A 26 -1.51 -13.46 17.98
CA ILE A 26 -2.12 -12.27 17.39
C ILE A 26 -3.22 -12.67 16.39
N THR A 27 -2.93 -13.65 15.55
CA THR A 27 -3.75 -14.02 14.39
C THR A 27 -5.00 -14.81 14.80
N GLU A 28 -4.85 -15.75 15.73
CA GLU A 28 -5.95 -16.59 16.24
C GLU A 28 -7.06 -15.75 16.88
N HIS A 29 -6.70 -14.72 17.65
CA HIS A 29 -7.68 -13.82 18.24
C HIS A 29 -8.53 -13.08 17.17
N GLN A 30 -7.88 -12.59 16.10
CA GLN A 30 -8.57 -11.87 15.03
C GLN A 30 -9.55 -12.79 14.29
N PHE A 31 -9.09 -13.99 13.92
CA PHE A 31 -9.96 -14.99 13.28
C PHE A 31 -11.07 -15.50 14.21
N GLY A 32 -10.78 -15.67 15.50
CA GLY A 32 -11.77 -16.04 16.50
C GLY A 32 -12.88 -14.99 16.60
N THR A 33 -12.52 -13.71 16.61
CA THR A 33 -13.49 -12.60 16.62
C THR A 33 -14.35 -12.60 15.35
N LEU A 34 -13.73 -12.66 14.18
CA LEU A 34 -14.46 -12.66 12.90
C LEU A 34 -15.42 -13.84 12.80
N LYS A 35 -14.97 -15.06 13.12
CA LYS A 35 -15.78 -16.26 12.98
C LYS A 35 -16.86 -16.38 14.06
N ARG A 36 -16.53 -16.16 15.34
CA ARG A 36 -17.44 -16.42 16.47
C ARG A 36 -18.29 -15.21 16.85
N GLN A 37 -17.73 -14.00 16.84
CA GLN A 37 -18.48 -12.80 17.25
C GLN A 37 -19.19 -12.15 16.06
N TRP A 38 -18.57 -12.14 14.88
CA TRP A 38 -19.14 -11.48 13.69
C TRP A 38 -19.85 -12.46 12.75
N GLY A 39 -19.78 -13.77 13.00
CA GLY A 39 -20.44 -14.78 12.17
C GLY A 39 -19.84 -14.95 10.78
N PHE A 40 -18.59 -14.53 10.54
CA PHE A 40 -17.92 -14.67 9.25
C PHE A 40 -17.44 -16.12 9.05
N THR A 41 -18.38 -17.02 8.72
CA THR A 41 -18.14 -18.47 8.61
C THR A 41 -17.94 -18.95 7.17
N PHE A 42 -18.48 -18.23 6.19
CA PHE A 42 -18.36 -18.55 4.77
C PHE A 42 -18.18 -17.27 3.96
N THR A 43 -17.56 -17.41 2.78
CA THR A 43 -17.49 -16.34 1.78
C THR A 43 -18.58 -16.55 0.73
N LEU A 44 -19.17 -15.46 0.27
CA LEU A 44 -20.18 -15.51 -0.79
C LEU A 44 -19.55 -15.66 -2.18
N MET A 45 -18.34 -15.11 -2.36
CA MET A 45 -17.68 -15.14 -3.65
C MET A 45 -17.00 -16.48 -3.93
N LYS A 46 -16.80 -16.75 -5.22
CA LYS A 46 -16.07 -17.92 -5.73
C LYS A 46 -14.82 -17.47 -6.49
N GLY A 47 -13.79 -18.31 -6.45
CA GLY A 47 -12.48 -18.01 -7.04
C GLY A 47 -11.55 -17.32 -6.04
N LYS A 48 -10.26 -17.69 -6.09
CA LYS A 48 -9.24 -17.31 -5.10
C LYS A 48 -9.16 -15.80 -4.89
N GLU A 49 -9.08 -15.02 -5.97
CA GLU A 49 -8.92 -13.56 -5.89
C GLU A 49 -10.14 -12.86 -5.27
N ASN A 50 -11.34 -13.31 -5.63
CA ASN A 50 -12.59 -12.74 -5.12
C ASN A 50 -12.78 -13.06 -3.63
N VAL A 51 -12.51 -14.32 -3.24
CA VAL A 51 -12.55 -14.75 -1.84
C VAL A 51 -11.52 -13.97 -1.00
N LEU A 52 -10.31 -13.78 -1.52
CA LEU A 52 -9.29 -12.97 -0.85
C LEU A 52 -9.74 -11.53 -0.68
N SER A 53 -10.42 -10.95 -1.68
CA SER A 53 -10.96 -9.59 -1.59
C SER A 53 -12.01 -9.46 -0.49
N GLU A 54 -12.93 -10.42 -0.38
CA GLU A 54 -13.95 -10.46 0.68
C GLU A 54 -13.34 -10.57 2.08
N VAL A 55 -12.38 -11.49 2.26
CA VAL A 55 -11.67 -11.65 3.53
C VAL A 55 -10.86 -10.38 3.87
N ASN A 56 -10.18 -9.79 2.90
CA ASN A 56 -9.40 -8.56 3.09
C ASN A 56 -10.29 -7.40 3.53
N MET A 57 -11.48 -7.25 2.95
CA MET A 57 -12.44 -6.23 3.34
C MET A 57 -12.87 -6.40 4.80
N MET A 58 -13.18 -7.63 5.21
CA MET A 58 -13.52 -7.94 6.61
C MET A 58 -12.36 -7.66 7.58
N MET A 59 -11.12 -7.96 7.17
CA MET A 59 -9.92 -7.66 7.96
C MET A 59 -9.69 -6.15 8.11
N ILE A 60 -9.94 -5.36 7.07
CA ILE A 60 -9.89 -3.90 7.13
C ILE A 60 -10.91 -3.38 8.15
N CYS A 61 -12.16 -3.84 8.07
CA CYS A 61 -13.20 -3.46 9.02
C CYS A 61 -12.83 -3.81 10.47
N TYR A 62 -12.29 -5.01 10.70
CA TYR A 62 -11.79 -5.42 12.02
C TYR A 62 -10.69 -4.50 12.53
N ASN A 63 -9.69 -4.21 11.69
CA ASN A 63 -8.56 -3.37 12.06
C ASN A 63 -9.01 -1.93 12.35
N LEU A 64 -9.96 -1.37 11.59
CA LEU A 64 -10.52 -0.05 11.84
C LEU A 64 -11.28 0.00 13.16
N ARG A 65 -12.12 -0.99 13.45
CA ARG A 65 -12.83 -1.08 14.75
C ARG A 65 -11.85 -1.19 15.91
N ARG A 66 -10.81 -2.01 15.77
CA ARG A 66 -9.77 -2.17 16.79
C ARG A 66 -8.99 -0.88 17.00
N LEU A 67 -8.66 -0.17 15.92
CA LEU A 67 -7.98 1.11 15.97
C LEU A 67 -8.81 2.16 16.73
N MET A 68 -10.12 2.26 16.47
CA MET A 68 -11.02 3.13 17.25
C MET A 68 -11.19 2.71 18.71
N SER A 69 -10.91 1.45 19.05
CA SER A 69 -10.97 0.96 20.44
C SER A 69 -9.67 1.23 21.21
N ILE A 70 -8.53 1.28 20.50
CA ILE A 70 -7.20 1.53 21.09
C ILE A 70 -6.93 3.03 21.20
N PHE A 71 -7.27 3.79 20.16
CA PHE A 71 -7.05 5.23 20.12
C PHE A 71 -8.33 5.98 20.47
N ASP A 72 -8.18 7.02 21.28
CA ASP A 72 -9.22 8.02 21.41
C ASP A 72 -9.41 8.76 20.08
N LEU A 73 -10.64 9.18 19.77
CA LEU A 73 -11.00 9.78 18.48
C LEU A 73 -10.17 11.03 18.19
N ASP A 74 -9.83 11.80 19.22
CA ASP A 74 -9.05 13.02 19.05
C ASP A 74 -7.55 12.75 18.87
N ASP A 75 -7.02 11.68 19.49
CA ASP A 75 -5.66 11.21 19.20
C ASP A 75 -5.54 10.72 17.75
N LEU A 76 -6.55 9.99 17.27
CA LEU A 76 -6.58 9.55 15.87
C LEU A 76 -6.59 10.72 14.89
N LYS A 77 -7.47 11.72 15.10
CA LYS A 77 -7.52 12.92 14.25
C LYS A 77 -6.18 13.65 14.23
N ARG A 78 -5.55 13.81 15.39
CA ARG A 78 -4.23 14.45 15.51
C ARG A 78 -3.17 13.69 14.72
N LYS A 79 -3.09 12.37 14.90
CA LYS A 79 -2.13 11.53 14.16
C LYS A 79 -2.35 11.59 12.65
N LEU A 80 -3.60 11.55 12.19
CA LEU A 80 -3.93 11.69 10.77
C LEU A 80 -3.49 13.05 10.21
N LYS A 81 -3.74 14.15 10.93
CA LYS A 81 -3.25 15.48 10.51
C LYS A 81 -1.72 15.52 10.39
N MET A 82 -1.00 14.97 11.37
CA MET A 82 0.47 14.90 11.33
C MET A 82 0.98 14.06 10.17
N LEU A 83 0.32 12.94 9.87
CA LEU A 83 0.67 12.07 8.75
C LEU A 83 0.51 12.81 7.41
N VAL A 84 -0.61 13.51 7.23
CA VAL A 84 -0.88 14.30 6.03
C VAL A 84 0.18 15.38 5.83
N LEU A 85 0.52 16.13 6.89
CA LEU A 85 1.59 17.13 6.85
C LEU A 85 2.95 16.52 6.50
N SER A 86 3.27 15.35 7.06
CA SER A 86 4.50 14.63 6.77
C SER A 86 4.56 14.21 5.29
N PHE A 87 3.46 13.69 4.76
CA PHE A 87 3.34 13.31 3.35
C PHE A 87 3.52 14.51 2.43
N PHE A 88 2.85 15.63 2.71
CA PHE A 88 3.01 16.88 1.95
C PHE A 88 4.45 17.39 1.98
N THR A 89 5.11 17.33 3.13
CA THR A 89 6.50 17.76 3.26
C THR A 89 7.44 16.90 2.40
N LYS A 90 7.27 15.58 2.43
CA LYS A 90 8.05 14.64 1.60
C LYS A 90 7.75 14.82 0.11
N TYR A 91 6.47 14.94 -0.26
CA TYR A 91 6.05 15.19 -1.63
C TYR A 91 6.66 16.48 -2.18
N ARG A 92 6.61 17.57 -1.40
CA ARG A 92 7.22 18.85 -1.78
C ARG A 92 8.72 18.72 -2.00
N PHE A 93 9.41 17.96 -1.15
CA PHE A 93 10.85 17.69 -1.32
C PHE A 93 11.13 16.92 -2.62
N ILE A 94 10.38 15.85 -2.89
CA ILE A 94 10.52 15.06 -4.13
C ILE A 94 10.24 15.92 -5.35
N TYR A 95 9.18 16.73 -5.32
CA TYR A 95 8.83 17.64 -6.40
C TYR A 95 9.92 18.68 -6.63
N ALA A 96 10.45 19.29 -5.56
CA ALA A 96 11.54 20.25 -5.64
C ALA A 96 12.80 19.62 -6.26
N PHE A 97 13.12 18.38 -5.91
CA PHE A 97 14.25 17.63 -6.48
C PHE A 97 14.07 17.32 -7.97
N LEU A 98 12.84 16.98 -8.40
CA LEU A 98 12.54 16.65 -9.80
C LEU A 98 12.29 17.89 -10.67
N SER A 99 11.96 19.04 -10.08
CA SER A 99 11.60 20.25 -10.81
C SER A 99 12.67 20.76 -11.79
N PRO A 100 13.99 20.72 -11.50
CA PRO A 100 15.02 21.18 -12.45
C PRO A 100 15.13 20.27 -13.66
N PHE A 101 14.98 18.95 -13.46
CA PHE A 101 14.98 17.97 -14.55
C PHE A 101 13.76 18.15 -15.45
N LEU A 102 12.57 18.33 -14.88
CA LEU A 102 11.35 18.61 -15.64
C LEU A 102 11.45 19.92 -16.44
N PHE A 103 12.02 20.97 -15.84
CA PHE A 103 12.28 22.24 -16.52
C PHE A 103 13.28 22.07 -17.67
N PHE A 104 14.32 21.28 -17.48
CA PHE A 104 15.31 20.97 -18.53
C PHE A 104 14.67 20.23 -19.72
N ILE A 105 13.86 19.19 -19.45
CA ILE A 105 13.12 18.47 -20.49
C ILE A 105 12.15 19.42 -21.23
N HIS A 106 11.45 20.29 -20.50
CA HIS A 106 10.57 21.29 -21.11
C HIS A 106 11.35 22.26 -22.02
N LYS A 107 12.52 22.73 -21.57
CA LYS A 107 13.40 23.62 -22.35
C LYS A 107 13.88 22.95 -23.64
N ILE A 108 14.28 21.68 -23.59
CA ILE A 108 14.67 20.91 -24.78
C ILE A 108 13.50 20.79 -25.76
N LYS A 109 12.31 20.42 -25.25
CA LYS A 109 11.10 20.29 -26.08
C LYS A 109 10.73 21.60 -26.77
N MET A 110 10.85 22.73 -26.06
CA MET A 110 10.63 24.07 -26.62
C MET A 110 11.65 24.41 -27.72
N GLN A 111 12.93 24.13 -27.51
CA GLN A 111 13.98 24.35 -28.51
C GLN A 111 13.77 23.50 -29.77
N TYR A 112 13.36 22.24 -29.61
CA TYR A 112 13.03 21.37 -30.74
C TYR A 112 11.83 21.90 -31.54
N ASN A 113 10.74 22.29 -30.85
CA ASN A 113 9.55 22.84 -31.51
C ASN A 113 9.86 24.14 -32.28
N LEU A 114 10.69 25.02 -31.71
CA LEU A 114 11.12 26.27 -32.37
C LEU A 114 11.99 26.03 -33.61
N LYS A 115 12.86 25.01 -33.60
CA LYS A 115 13.64 24.64 -34.77
C LYS A 115 12.76 24.01 -35.85
N LYS A 116 11.78 23.19 -35.46
CA LYS A 116 10.84 22.54 -36.38
C LYS A 116 9.97 23.56 -37.12
N THR A 117 9.35 24.50 -36.42
CA THR A 117 8.55 25.57 -37.06
C THR A 117 9.36 26.46 -37.98
N ARG A 118 10.65 26.70 -37.68
CA ARG A 118 11.55 27.45 -38.56
C ARG A 118 11.93 26.68 -39.83
N LEU A 119 12.14 25.36 -39.73
CA LEU A 119 12.44 24.50 -40.89
C LEU A 119 11.21 24.36 -41.80
N ASP A 120 10.03 24.15 -41.22
CA ASP A 120 8.78 24.02 -41.98
C ASP A 120 8.44 25.33 -42.73
N GLY A 121 8.73 26.50 -42.15
CA GLY A 121 8.55 27.80 -42.80
C GLY A 121 9.60 28.15 -43.88
N PHE A 122 10.77 27.50 -43.87
CA PHE A 122 11.82 27.69 -44.89
C PHE A 122 11.60 26.80 -46.12
N ILE A 123 10.91 25.66 -45.98
CA ILE A 123 10.59 24.75 -47.10
C ILE A 123 9.36 25.21 -47.90
N LEU A 124 8.58 26.16 -47.37
CA LEU A 124 7.36 26.71 -47.98
C LEU A 124 7.56 28.06 -48.72
N ASN A 125 8.80 28.55 -48.85
CA ASN A 125 9.20 29.68 -49.71
C ASN A 125 10.19 29.20 -50.77
#